data_AF-A0A6V8ECQ5-F1
#
_entry.id   AF-A0A6V8ECQ5-F1
#
_cell.length_a   1.000
_cell.length_b   1.000
_cell.length_c   1.000
_cell.angle_alpha   90.00
_cell.angle_beta   90.00
_cell.angle_gamma   90.00
#
_symmetry.space_group_name_H-M   'P 1'
#
loop_
_entity.id
_entity.type
_entity.pdbx_description
1 polymer ?
#
loop_
_entity_poly.entity_id
_entity_poly.type
_entity_poly.pdbx_seq_one_letter_code
_entity_poly.pdbx_strand_id
1 'polypeptide(L)'
;MVTAAEIEALFDDEPKSLDSSLYSPLEKVAVWFAVGVFATVSFGLIFANDFFWTEGLKPIVWDPIVKDAGTAGDAGYSPENTALYATTVLLCVVVLQAVFRKLNLPADDRMMYALIAWVVLAPVLRVLEDSDFFNSDVDWLLISPIIHIHLAIWLVATAIISHKLAAKWDNSTDDNDREKSRTVLFITLGLLLFLHWSLLYQPSYVSHPDINMVWIVLSFPVALYCLFYLIIRTADWPALTRGLISFGSATSVLGLFHWFQFIASPWQQESGRVVESQPLWPALLVLGLPALVCVYLYRYGKDDARHMKLTDYQPGVLPHGISLKSWEEAGDKVAQHPVEQLSRRALMANPMVLAMVFGQLCDGFATMVGIDLFGYGEKHPVSDAVIQFGIGLAESMGIDPLMESNNPPGAWLFAIVKAFLVAAIVWLFVEMRVERRQMHLRMLIVLAVLIVGLAPGLRDIGRLTLDV
;
A
#
# COMPACT_ATOMS: atom_id res chain seq x y z
N MET A 1 5.67 -42.23 8.74
CA MET A 1 5.72 -40.89 8.12
C MET A 1 7.08 -40.34 8.42
N VAL A 2 7.81 -39.85 7.41
CA VAL A 2 9.09 -39.16 7.65
C VAL A 2 8.76 -37.83 8.32
N THR A 3 9.46 -37.49 9.38
CA THR A 3 9.25 -36.22 10.11
C THR A 3 9.89 -35.05 9.35
N ALA A 4 9.40 -33.83 9.59
CA ALA A 4 10.00 -32.64 8.95
C ALA A 4 11.50 -32.51 9.29
N ALA A 5 11.89 -32.80 10.54
CA ALA A 5 13.28 -32.78 10.98
C ALA A 5 14.15 -33.81 10.25
N GLU A 6 13.62 -35.01 9.95
CA GLU A 6 14.35 -36.02 9.17
C GLU A 6 14.56 -35.58 7.72
N ILE A 7 13.62 -34.83 7.13
CA ILE A 7 13.78 -34.25 5.79
C ILE A 7 14.82 -33.12 5.82
N GLU A 8 14.81 -32.28 6.86
CA GLU A 8 15.78 -31.19 7.02
C GLU A 8 17.21 -31.70 7.21
N ALA A 9 17.39 -32.83 7.91
CA ALA A 9 18.69 -33.46 8.10
C ALA A 9 19.37 -33.86 6.78
N LEU A 10 18.62 -34.01 5.67
CA LEU A 10 19.18 -34.25 4.34
C LEU A 10 20.04 -33.09 3.83
N PHE A 11 19.92 -31.90 4.43
CA PHE A 11 20.59 -30.68 4.00
C PHE A 11 21.77 -30.28 4.91
N ASP A 12 22.12 -31.09 5.91
CA ASP A 12 23.18 -30.74 6.87
C ASP A 12 24.56 -30.57 6.21
N ASP A 13 24.83 -31.35 5.16
CA ASP A 13 26.07 -31.33 4.39
C ASP A 13 26.04 -30.39 3.17
N GLU A 14 24.88 -29.81 2.86
CA GLU A 14 24.69 -28.91 1.71
C GLU A 14 25.15 -27.47 2.02
N PRO A 15 25.51 -26.66 1.00
CA PRO A 15 25.92 -25.29 1.21
C PRO A 15 24.76 -24.46 1.76
N LYS A 16 24.97 -23.91 2.97
CA LYS A 16 23.94 -23.17 3.69
C LYS A 16 23.55 -21.87 2.99
N SER A 17 22.29 -21.46 3.15
CA SER A 17 21.81 -20.15 2.72
C SER A 17 22.64 -19.02 3.35
N LEU A 18 22.82 -17.92 2.62
CA LEU A 18 23.52 -16.74 3.17
C LEU A 18 22.81 -16.23 4.43
N ASP A 19 23.59 -15.96 5.48
CA ASP A 19 23.08 -15.41 6.74
C ASP A 19 22.37 -14.06 6.51
N SER A 20 21.24 -13.85 7.19
CA SER A 20 20.42 -12.64 7.09
C SER A 20 21.17 -11.36 7.48
N SER A 21 22.22 -11.45 8.30
CA SER A 21 23.04 -10.31 8.72
C SER A 21 23.99 -9.80 7.62
N LEU A 22 24.24 -10.60 6.58
CA LEU A 22 25.18 -10.28 5.51
C LEU A 22 24.46 -9.68 4.29
N TYR A 23 25.15 -8.78 3.59
CA TYR A 23 24.72 -8.29 2.29
C TYR A 23 25.26 -9.18 1.17
N SER A 24 24.38 -9.58 0.25
CA SER A 24 24.77 -10.22 -1.00
C SER A 24 25.55 -9.24 -1.90
N PRO A 25 26.33 -9.73 -2.89
CA PRO A 25 27.02 -8.86 -3.84
C PRO A 25 26.07 -7.90 -4.57
N LEU A 26 24.90 -8.39 -5.00
CA LEU A 26 23.88 -7.57 -5.66
C LEU A 26 23.32 -6.47 -4.74
N GLU A 27 23.05 -6.80 -3.48
CA GLU A 27 22.58 -5.81 -2.49
C GLU A 27 23.64 -4.74 -2.23
N LYS A 28 24.92 -5.12 -2.13
CA LYS A 28 26.02 -4.15 -1.98
C LYS A 28 26.09 -3.20 -3.17
N VAL A 29 26.01 -3.73 -4.39
CA VAL A 29 26.02 -2.91 -5.61
C VAL A 29 24.81 -1.97 -5.62
N ALA A 30 23.61 -2.47 -5.34
CA ALA A 30 22.40 -1.64 -5.32
C ALA A 30 22.46 -0.53 -4.25
N VAL A 31 22.94 -0.83 -3.05
CA VAL A 31 23.11 0.16 -1.97
C VAL A 31 24.13 1.23 -2.37
N TRP A 32 25.31 0.84 -2.87
CA TRP A 32 26.32 1.80 -3.31
C TRP A 32 25.88 2.61 -4.52
N PHE A 33 25.13 2.00 -5.44
CA PHE A 33 24.51 2.71 -6.56
C PHE A 33 23.53 3.77 -6.07
N ALA A 34 22.63 3.43 -5.14
CA ALA A 34 21.68 4.38 -4.56
C ALA A 34 22.39 5.54 -3.83
N VAL A 35 23.44 5.23 -3.06
CA VAL A 35 24.28 6.25 -2.40
C VAL A 35 24.99 7.14 -3.44
N GLY A 36 25.51 6.55 -4.52
CA GLY A 36 26.13 7.27 -5.62
C GLY A 36 25.15 8.24 -6.29
N VAL A 37 23.95 7.75 -6.66
CA VAL A 37 22.89 8.59 -7.25
C VAL A 37 22.51 9.72 -6.32
N PHE A 38 22.28 9.44 -5.03
CA PHE A 38 21.95 10.47 -4.04
C PHE A 38 23.06 11.53 -3.91
N ALA A 39 24.32 11.11 -3.85
CA ALA A 39 25.46 12.01 -3.77
C ALA A 39 25.61 12.86 -5.04
N THR A 40 25.46 12.27 -6.22
CA THR A 40 25.51 12.97 -7.50
C THR A 40 24.38 14.00 -7.63
N VAL A 41 23.14 13.63 -7.30
CA VAL A 41 22.01 14.56 -7.31
C VAL A 41 22.23 15.69 -6.30
N SER A 42 22.60 15.37 -5.05
CA SER A 42 22.84 16.38 -4.01
C SER A 42 23.96 17.34 -4.39
N PHE A 43 25.08 16.82 -4.91
CA PHE A 43 26.20 17.63 -5.39
C PHE A 43 25.79 18.47 -6.60
N GLY A 44 25.06 17.88 -7.56
CA GLY A 44 24.52 18.57 -8.72
C GLY A 44 23.59 19.72 -8.35
N LEU A 45 22.70 19.53 -7.36
CA LEU A 45 21.81 20.57 -6.87
C LEU A 45 22.55 21.75 -6.21
N ILE A 46 23.72 21.50 -5.61
CA ILE A 46 24.54 22.52 -4.94
C ILE A 46 25.45 23.25 -5.93
N PHE A 47 26.13 22.52 -6.81
CA PHE A 47 27.22 23.06 -7.64
C PHE A 47 26.84 23.30 -9.11
N ALA A 48 25.73 22.71 -9.59
CA ALA A 48 25.27 22.79 -10.98
C ALA A 48 23.74 22.82 -11.05
N ASN A 49 23.13 23.72 -10.24
CA ASN A 49 21.68 23.77 -10.04
C ASN A 49 20.90 23.96 -11.35
N ASP A 50 21.37 24.83 -12.25
CA ASP A 50 20.68 25.09 -13.52
C ASP A 50 20.54 23.82 -14.37
N PHE A 51 21.61 23.01 -14.44
CA PHE A 51 21.60 21.76 -15.21
C PHE A 51 20.79 20.66 -14.53
N PHE A 52 20.97 20.45 -13.22
CA PHE A 52 20.33 19.35 -12.50
C PHE A 52 18.87 19.63 -12.12
N TRP A 53 18.57 20.83 -11.66
CA TRP A 53 17.23 21.23 -11.23
C TRP A 53 16.47 21.87 -12.39
N THR A 54 16.91 23.04 -12.86
CA THR A 54 16.13 23.88 -13.77
C THR A 54 15.85 23.20 -15.11
N GLU A 55 16.85 22.57 -15.73
CA GLU A 55 16.71 21.87 -17.02
C GLU A 55 16.38 20.38 -16.87
N GLY A 56 16.77 19.77 -15.74
CA GLY A 56 16.63 18.33 -15.50
C GLY A 56 15.37 17.94 -14.71
N LEU A 57 15.47 18.00 -13.38
CA LEU A 57 14.44 17.47 -12.48
C LEU A 57 13.16 18.31 -12.46
N LYS A 58 13.23 19.63 -12.66
CA LYS A 58 12.08 20.50 -12.54
C LYS A 58 11.01 20.19 -13.60
N PRO A 59 11.31 20.08 -14.91
CA PRO A 59 10.30 19.75 -15.92
C PRO A 59 9.70 18.34 -15.77
N ILE A 60 10.50 17.40 -15.26
CA ILE A 60 10.12 15.98 -15.13
C ILE A 60 9.33 15.75 -13.83
N VAL A 61 9.75 16.34 -12.72
CA VAL A 61 9.19 16.06 -11.39
C VAL A 61 8.34 17.21 -10.89
N TRP A 62 8.86 18.44 -10.92
CA TRP A 62 8.26 19.57 -10.21
C TRP A 62 7.12 20.27 -10.98
N ASP A 63 7.31 20.56 -12.27
CA ASP A 63 6.30 21.24 -13.07
C ASP A 63 4.99 20.44 -13.18
N PRO A 64 5.02 19.09 -13.31
CA PRO A 64 3.81 18.27 -13.20
C PRO A 64 3.14 18.36 -11.84
N ILE A 65 3.91 18.41 -10.74
CA ILE A 65 3.37 18.54 -9.37
C ILE A 65 2.64 19.88 -9.22
N VAL A 66 3.27 20.97 -9.64
CA VAL A 66 2.66 22.31 -9.55
C VAL A 66 1.41 22.41 -10.43
N LYS A 67 1.43 21.76 -11.60
CA LYS A 67 0.26 21.71 -12.49
C LYS A 67 -0.90 20.91 -11.88
N ASP A 68 -0.60 19.83 -11.16
CA ASP A 68 -1.59 18.97 -10.50
C ASP A 68 -2.13 19.59 -9.20
N ALA A 69 -1.33 20.42 -8.52
CA ALA A 69 -1.75 21.22 -7.36
C ALA A 69 -2.57 22.46 -7.76
N GLY A 70 -2.33 23.02 -8.95
CA GLY A 70 -2.99 24.24 -9.41
C GLY A 70 -4.42 24.02 -9.94
N THR A 71 -5.09 25.13 -10.28
CA THR A 71 -6.50 25.25 -10.75
C THR A 71 -7.04 24.23 -11.76
N ALA A 72 -6.18 23.49 -12.47
CA ALA A 72 -6.61 22.45 -13.41
C ALA A 72 -6.78 21.07 -12.76
N GLY A 73 -6.13 20.79 -11.61
CA GLY A 73 -6.26 19.54 -10.84
C GLY A 73 -5.98 18.22 -11.60
N ASP A 74 -5.41 18.30 -12.80
CA ASP A 74 -5.39 17.19 -13.73
C ASP A 74 -4.15 17.17 -14.65
N ALA A 75 -2.97 16.91 -14.07
CA ALA A 75 -1.77 16.69 -14.85
C ALA A 75 -1.60 15.21 -15.25
N GLY A 76 -1.51 14.94 -16.56
CA GLY A 76 -1.19 13.61 -17.09
C GLY A 76 0.28 13.21 -16.90
N TYR A 77 0.57 11.90 -16.90
CA TYR A 77 1.94 11.38 -16.75
C TYR A 77 2.65 11.25 -18.10
N SER A 78 3.91 11.70 -18.18
CA SER A 78 4.78 11.41 -19.32
C SER A 78 5.46 10.02 -19.19
N PRO A 79 5.95 9.43 -20.30
CA PRO A 79 6.74 8.20 -20.25
C PRO A 79 7.99 8.30 -19.38
N GLU A 80 8.68 9.45 -19.40
CA GLU A 80 9.88 9.72 -18.62
C GLU A 80 9.58 9.70 -17.11
N ASN A 81 8.52 10.39 -16.69
CA ASN A 81 8.09 10.44 -15.30
C ASN A 81 7.71 9.05 -14.81
N THR A 82 6.96 8.32 -15.64
CA THR A 82 6.52 6.95 -15.35
C THR A 82 7.72 6.02 -15.15
N ALA A 83 8.73 6.08 -16.03
CA ALA A 83 9.93 5.28 -15.94
C ALA A 83 10.79 5.63 -14.71
N LEU A 84 10.91 6.92 -14.39
CA LEU A 84 11.65 7.40 -13.22
C LEU A 84 11.01 6.88 -11.93
N TYR A 85 9.69 6.99 -11.80
CA TYR A 85 8.98 6.53 -10.60
C TYR A 85 9.03 5.00 -10.46
N ALA A 86 8.83 4.26 -11.56
CA ALA A 86 8.92 2.79 -11.55
C ALA A 86 10.33 2.31 -11.13
N THR A 87 11.38 2.94 -11.68
CA THR A 87 12.78 2.61 -11.35
C THR A 87 13.08 2.93 -9.89
N THR A 88 12.59 4.07 -9.39
CA THR A 88 12.76 4.47 -7.99
C THR A 88 12.11 3.48 -7.04
N VAL A 89 10.88 3.03 -7.32
CA VAL A 89 10.20 2.02 -6.51
C VAL A 89 10.99 0.71 -6.49
N LEU A 90 11.45 0.22 -7.65
CA LEU A 90 12.26 -1.00 -7.74
C LEU A 90 13.55 -0.89 -6.92
N LEU A 91 14.27 0.23 -7.04
CA LEU A 91 15.51 0.47 -6.29
C LEU A 91 15.23 0.53 -4.78
N CYS A 92 14.16 1.21 -4.38
CA CYS A 92 13.71 1.27 -2.98
C CYS A 92 13.42 -0.13 -2.43
N VAL A 93 12.75 -1.01 -3.16
CA VAL A 93 12.48 -2.39 -2.72
C VAL A 93 13.78 -3.15 -2.45
N VAL A 94 14.77 -3.06 -3.35
CA VAL A 94 16.06 -3.77 -3.22
C VAL A 94 16.90 -3.23 -2.07
N VAL A 95 16.91 -1.90 -1.86
CA VAL A 95 17.68 -1.26 -0.78
C VAL A 95 16.99 -1.48 0.57
N LEU A 96 15.69 -1.18 0.67
CA LEU A 96 14.95 -1.24 1.94
C LEU A 96 14.83 -2.66 2.47
N GLN A 97 14.68 -3.69 1.62
CA GLN A 97 14.65 -5.08 2.11
C GLN A 97 15.92 -5.44 2.87
N ALA A 98 17.08 -5.00 2.37
CA ALA A 98 18.38 -5.29 2.96
C ALA A 98 18.56 -4.52 4.29
N VAL A 99 18.10 -3.26 4.33
CA VAL A 99 18.10 -2.44 5.55
C VAL A 99 17.17 -3.02 6.60
N PHE A 100 15.94 -3.37 6.24
CA PHE A 100 14.93 -3.91 7.15
C PHE A 100 15.36 -5.25 7.74
N ARG A 101 15.99 -6.10 6.92
CA ARG A 101 16.58 -7.35 7.37
C ARG A 101 17.69 -7.12 8.39
N LYS A 102 18.60 -6.18 8.13
CA LYS A 102 19.70 -5.87 9.05
C LYS A 102 19.24 -5.24 10.36
N LEU A 103 18.14 -4.49 10.32
CA LEU A 103 17.46 -3.94 11.50
C LEU A 103 16.59 -4.98 12.22
N ASN A 104 16.51 -6.22 11.70
CA ASN A 104 15.68 -7.30 12.22
C ASN A 104 14.22 -6.86 12.48
N LEU A 105 13.65 -6.12 11.52
CA LEU A 105 12.27 -5.66 11.63
C LEU A 105 11.29 -6.84 11.48
N PRO A 106 10.08 -6.76 12.05
CA PRO A 106 9.07 -7.79 11.81
C PRO A 106 8.71 -7.89 10.32
N ALA A 107 8.65 -9.12 9.80
CA ALA A 107 8.27 -9.42 8.40
C ALA A 107 7.14 -10.45 8.31
N ASP A 108 6.25 -10.44 9.31
CA ASP A 108 5.14 -11.38 9.43
C ASP A 108 3.81 -10.78 8.96
N ASP A 109 2.76 -11.61 8.99
CA ASP A 109 1.39 -11.21 8.62
C ASP A 109 0.91 -9.97 9.40
N ARG A 110 1.34 -9.81 10.65
CA ARG A 110 0.99 -8.66 11.51
C ARG A 110 1.55 -7.36 10.94
N MET A 111 2.82 -7.37 10.51
CA MET A 111 3.42 -6.23 9.83
C MET A 111 2.71 -5.91 8.52
N MET A 112 2.29 -6.91 7.74
CA MET A 112 1.54 -6.65 6.51
C MET A 112 0.23 -5.89 6.78
N TYR A 113 -0.55 -6.27 7.80
CA TYR A 113 -1.76 -5.52 8.19
C TYR A 113 -1.44 -4.07 8.58
N ALA A 114 -0.34 -3.86 9.31
CA ALA A 114 0.09 -2.52 9.67
C ALA A 114 0.40 -1.69 8.43
N LEU A 115 1.18 -2.22 7.48
CA LEU A 115 1.54 -1.52 6.25
C LEU A 115 0.34 -1.24 5.35
N ILE A 116 -0.63 -2.15 5.26
CA ILE A 116 -1.88 -1.93 4.50
C ILE A 116 -2.62 -0.69 5.01
N ALA A 117 -2.67 -0.47 6.34
CA ALA A 117 -3.30 0.73 6.90
C ALA A 117 -2.64 2.03 6.40
N TRP A 118 -1.33 2.03 6.17
CA TRP A 118 -0.61 3.16 5.59
C TRP A 118 -0.82 3.32 4.08
N VAL A 119 -0.98 2.21 3.36
CA VAL A 119 -1.34 2.25 1.93
C VAL A 119 -2.74 2.85 1.75
N VAL A 120 -3.67 2.61 2.68
CA VAL A 120 -5.03 3.20 2.66
C VAL A 120 -5.00 4.69 3.01
N LEU A 121 -4.12 5.13 3.92
CA LEU A 121 -4.03 6.53 4.33
C LEU A 121 -3.71 7.48 3.16
N ALA A 122 -2.80 7.10 2.28
CA ALA A 122 -2.38 7.92 1.14
C ALA A 122 -3.55 8.35 0.21
N PRO A 123 -4.36 7.42 -0.35
CA PRO A 123 -5.50 7.79 -1.17
C PRO A 123 -6.60 8.52 -0.37
N VAL A 124 -6.77 8.25 0.93
CA VAL A 124 -7.72 9.01 1.77
C VAL A 124 -7.38 10.50 1.78
N LEU A 125 -6.10 10.84 1.95
CA LEU A 125 -5.63 12.23 1.89
C LEU A 125 -5.66 12.77 0.45
N ARG A 126 -5.31 11.95 -0.55
CA ARG A 126 -5.29 12.38 -1.95
C ARG A 126 -6.69 12.74 -2.46
N VAL A 127 -7.73 12.03 -2.04
CA VAL A 127 -9.12 12.35 -2.41
C VAL A 127 -9.60 13.63 -1.75
N LEU A 128 -9.17 13.91 -0.52
CA LEU A 128 -9.44 15.20 0.11
C LEU A 128 -8.80 16.35 -0.68
N GLU A 129 -7.58 16.15 -1.13
CA GLU A 129 -6.91 17.09 -2.04
C GLU A 129 -7.65 17.22 -3.37
N ASP A 130 -8.06 16.12 -4.01
CA ASP A 130 -8.84 16.15 -5.25
C ASP A 130 -10.21 16.86 -5.06
N SER A 131 -10.72 16.92 -3.84
CA SER A 131 -11.93 17.68 -3.47
C SER A 131 -11.67 19.15 -3.13
N ASP A 132 -10.45 19.67 -3.32
CA ASP A 132 -10.03 21.03 -2.94
C ASP A 132 -10.23 21.32 -1.44
N PHE A 133 -10.06 20.31 -0.58
CA PHE A 133 -10.17 20.50 0.87
C PHE A 133 -8.99 21.31 1.43
N PHE A 134 -7.77 21.01 0.99
CA PHE A 134 -6.58 21.67 1.52
C PHE A 134 -6.39 23.06 0.92
N ASN A 135 -5.79 23.95 1.69
CA ASN A 135 -5.47 25.29 1.20
C ASN A 135 -4.25 25.27 0.26
N SER A 136 -4.09 26.33 -0.54
CA SER A 136 -3.01 26.50 -1.52
C SER A 136 -1.58 26.55 -0.94
N ASP A 137 -1.44 26.58 0.39
CA ASP A 137 -0.13 26.56 1.06
C ASP A 137 0.35 25.12 1.36
N VAL A 138 -0.60 24.17 1.42
CA VAL A 138 -0.38 22.79 1.89
C VAL A 138 -0.69 21.76 0.80
N ASP A 139 -1.54 22.08 -0.18
CA ASP A 139 -1.93 21.26 -1.34
C ASP A 139 -0.81 20.42 -1.97
N TRP A 140 0.34 21.04 -2.26
CA TRP A 140 1.50 20.42 -2.90
C TRP A 140 2.10 19.26 -2.10
N LEU A 141 1.89 19.23 -0.76
CA LEU A 141 2.32 18.10 0.08
C LEU A 141 1.51 16.83 -0.22
N LEU A 142 0.28 16.96 -0.70
CA LEU A 142 -0.64 15.85 -0.97
C LEU A 142 -0.52 15.32 -2.39
N ILE A 143 0.27 15.97 -3.25
CA ILE A 143 0.53 15.53 -4.63
C ILE A 143 1.63 14.46 -4.67
N SER A 144 1.54 13.54 -5.63
CA SER A 144 2.59 12.53 -5.85
C SER A 144 3.83 13.13 -6.54
N PRO A 145 5.06 12.73 -6.15
CA PRO A 145 5.41 11.70 -5.18
C PRO A 145 5.55 12.21 -3.73
N ILE A 146 5.37 13.51 -3.48
CA ILE A 146 5.66 14.18 -2.19
C ILE A 146 4.82 13.58 -1.06
N ILE A 147 3.55 13.26 -1.33
CA ILE A 147 2.66 12.60 -0.36
C ILE A 147 3.28 11.32 0.21
N HIS A 148 3.89 10.50 -0.64
CA HIS A 148 4.50 9.24 -0.22
C HIS A 148 5.75 9.48 0.65
N ILE A 149 6.51 10.55 0.39
CA ILE A 149 7.72 10.87 1.14
C ILE A 149 7.35 11.31 2.56
N HIS A 150 6.45 12.28 2.73
CA HIS A 150 6.11 12.73 4.08
C HIS A 150 5.32 11.67 4.86
N LEU A 151 4.45 10.88 4.21
CA LEU A 151 3.80 9.74 4.88
C LEU A 151 4.82 8.68 5.31
N ALA A 152 5.88 8.45 4.54
CA ALA A 152 6.98 7.59 4.97
C ALA A 152 7.71 8.16 6.20
N ILE A 153 7.87 9.48 6.30
CA ILE A 153 8.42 10.13 7.51
C ILE A 153 7.52 9.86 8.72
N TRP A 154 6.20 10.03 8.59
CA TRP A 154 5.25 9.69 9.66
C TRP A 154 5.29 8.22 10.05
N LEU A 155 5.38 7.32 9.06
CA LEU A 155 5.49 5.87 9.28
C LEU A 155 6.75 5.54 10.09
N VAL A 156 7.91 6.04 9.64
CA VAL A 156 9.20 5.80 10.30
C VAL A 156 9.23 6.41 11.70
N ALA A 157 8.72 7.64 11.87
CA ALA A 157 8.63 8.29 13.17
C ALA A 157 7.75 7.48 14.14
N THR A 158 6.58 7.04 13.68
CA THR A 158 5.66 6.20 14.46
C THR A 158 6.32 4.88 14.86
N ALA A 159 7.02 4.23 13.94
CA ALA A 159 7.75 2.98 14.21
C ALA A 159 8.84 3.18 15.27
N ILE A 160 9.67 4.22 15.13
CA ILE A 160 10.77 4.53 16.06
C ILE A 160 10.23 4.87 17.45
N ILE A 161 9.24 5.76 17.53
CA ILE A 161 8.62 6.17 18.80
C ILE A 161 8.02 4.95 19.51
N SER A 162 7.22 4.17 18.79
CA SER A 162 6.53 3.01 19.37
C SER A 162 7.53 1.95 19.84
N HIS A 163 8.56 1.66 19.05
CA HIS A 163 9.61 0.72 19.44
C HIS A 163 10.39 1.22 20.66
N LYS A 164 10.91 2.45 20.64
CA LYS A 164 11.72 2.99 21.75
C LYS A 164 10.97 3.06 23.08
N LEU A 165 9.68 3.39 23.04
CA LEU A 165 8.90 3.58 24.25
C LEU A 165 8.36 2.27 24.82
N ALA A 166 7.95 1.34 23.97
CA ALA A 166 7.18 0.18 24.40
C ALA A 166 7.82 -1.19 24.15
N ALA A 167 8.86 -1.32 23.32
CA ALA A 167 9.45 -2.62 22.97
C ALA A 167 10.06 -3.36 24.17
N LYS A 168 10.48 -2.64 25.20
CA LYS A 168 10.98 -3.23 26.47
C LYS A 168 9.95 -4.11 27.18
N TRP A 169 8.67 -4.00 26.83
CA TRP A 169 7.57 -4.77 27.40
C TRP A 169 6.98 -5.81 26.43
N ASP A 170 7.52 -5.97 25.21
CA ASP A 170 6.91 -6.83 24.16
C ASP A 170 6.76 -8.30 24.59
N ASN A 171 7.68 -8.80 25.43
CA ASN A 171 7.68 -10.18 25.92
C ASN A 171 7.23 -10.30 27.39
N SER A 172 6.76 -9.21 28.00
CA SER A 172 6.32 -9.26 29.40
C SER A 172 4.94 -9.91 29.51
N THR A 173 4.80 -10.87 30.41
CA THR A 173 3.52 -11.51 30.77
C THR A 173 2.84 -10.82 31.96
N ASP A 174 3.48 -9.81 32.56
CA ASP A 174 2.92 -9.07 33.69
C ASP A 174 1.87 -8.04 33.22
N ASP A 175 0.71 -8.04 33.87
CA ASP A 175 -0.41 -7.17 33.52
C ASP A 175 -0.06 -5.69 33.68
N ASN A 176 0.74 -5.35 34.70
CA ASN A 176 1.19 -3.98 34.96
C ASN A 176 2.08 -3.45 33.82
N ASP A 177 2.96 -4.29 33.28
CA ASP A 177 3.81 -3.92 32.14
C ASP A 177 3.01 -3.75 30.85
N ARG A 178 2.04 -4.64 30.60
CA ARG A 178 1.12 -4.52 29.46
C ARG A 178 0.29 -3.24 29.55
N GLU A 179 -0.18 -2.88 30.74
CA GLU A 179 -0.90 -1.65 30.98
C GLU A 179 -0.04 -0.41 30.76
N LYS A 180 1.19 -0.37 31.30
CA LYS A 180 2.14 0.74 31.04
C LYS A 180 2.41 0.91 29.56
N SER A 181 2.66 -0.20 28.86
CA SER A 181 2.93 -0.23 27.42
C SER A 181 1.76 0.37 26.62
N ARG A 182 0.52 -0.05 26.95
CA ARG A 182 -0.71 0.51 26.36
C ARG A 182 -0.87 2.00 26.65
N THR A 183 -0.72 2.41 27.90
CA THR A 183 -0.93 3.80 28.33
C THR A 183 0.08 4.74 27.68
N VAL A 184 1.36 4.37 27.66
CA VAL A 184 2.41 5.18 27.02
C VAL A 184 2.16 5.31 25.53
N LEU A 185 1.84 4.22 24.82
CA LEU A 185 1.52 4.28 23.40
C LEU A 185 0.27 5.10 23.11
N PHE A 186 -0.81 4.93 23.89
CA PHE A 186 -2.04 5.67 23.68
C PHE A 186 -1.83 7.19 23.83
N ILE A 187 -1.14 7.62 24.89
CA ILE A 187 -0.87 9.04 25.11
C ILE A 187 0.05 9.60 24.00
N THR A 188 1.15 8.91 23.70
CA THR A 188 2.14 9.44 22.75
C THR A 188 1.64 9.42 21.31
N LEU A 189 0.98 8.35 20.88
CA LEU A 189 0.37 8.29 19.54
C LEU A 189 -0.87 9.17 19.44
N GLY A 190 -1.61 9.40 20.54
CA GLY A 190 -2.69 10.38 20.59
C GLY A 190 -2.19 11.82 20.40
N LEU A 191 -1.07 12.18 21.03
CA LEU A 191 -0.40 13.47 20.79
C LEU A 191 0.13 13.57 19.35
N LEU A 192 0.67 12.48 18.82
CA LEU A 192 1.13 12.43 17.42
C LEU A 192 -0.04 12.59 16.45
N LEU A 193 -1.21 12.02 16.77
CA LEU A 193 -2.44 12.13 15.99
C LEU A 193 -2.97 13.56 16.02
N PHE A 194 -2.92 14.21 17.18
CA PHE A 194 -3.24 15.63 17.32
C PHE A 194 -2.29 16.51 16.50
N LEU A 195 -0.99 16.23 16.52
CA LEU A 195 -0.01 16.95 15.69
C LEU A 195 -0.30 16.75 14.20
N HIS A 196 -0.58 15.52 13.77
CA HIS A 196 -0.94 15.22 12.38
C HIS A 196 -2.20 15.98 11.94
N TRP A 197 -3.25 15.98 12.75
CA TRP A 197 -4.46 16.75 12.51
C TRP A 197 -4.19 18.27 12.43
N SER A 198 -3.41 18.80 13.38
CA SER A 198 -3.10 20.23 13.45
C SER A 198 -2.25 20.71 12.28
N LEU A 199 -1.32 19.88 11.79
CA LEU A 199 -0.46 20.24 10.65
C LEU A 199 -1.18 20.15 9.31
N LEU A 200 -2.01 19.12 9.09
CA LEU A 200 -2.59 18.87 7.77
C LEU A 200 -4.02 19.41 7.62
N TYR A 201 -4.89 19.25 8.61
CA TYR A 201 -6.33 19.52 8.45
C TYR A 201 -6.73 20.88 8.98
N GLN A 202 -6.24 21.25 10.17
CA GLN A 202 -6.63 22.50 10.85
C GLN A 202 -6.45 23.77 10.00
N PRO A 203 -5.36 23.95 9.22
CA PRO A 203 -5.16 25.17 8.42
C PRO A 203 -6.26 25.39 7.38
N SER A 204 -6.89 24.31 6.92
CA SER A 204 -7.85 24.32 5.81
C SER A 204 -9.30 24.48 6.25
N TYR A 205 -9.61 24.57 7.55
CA TYR A 205 -11.00 24.86 7.97
C TYR A 205 -11.41 26.31 7.72
N VAL A 206 -10.44 27.20 7.44
CA VAL A 206 -10.70 28.62 7.19
C VAL A 206 -10.98 28.89 5.71
N SER A 207 -10.56 28.00 4.80
CA SER A 207 -10.79 28.17 3.35
C SER A 207 -12.26 28.00 2.96
N HIS A 208 -13.03 27.24 3.74
CA HIS A 208 -14.40 26.87 3.41
C HIS A 208 -15.39 27.33 4.50
N PRO A 209 -16.02 28.51 4.37
CA PRO A 209 -16.83 29.13 5.43
C PRO A 209 -18.12 28.36 5.75
N ASP A 210 -18.62 27.56 4.81
CA ASP A 210 -19.88 26.79 4.95
C ASP A 210 -19.65 25.33 5.43
N ILE A 211 -18.46 25.01 5.95
CA ILE A 211 -18.13 23.67 6.44
C ILE A 211 -19.07 23.24 7.58
N ASN A 212 -19.65 22.05 7.43
CA ASN A 212 -20.34 21.38 8.51
C ASN A 212 -19.37 20.83 9.57
N MET A 213 -19.36 21.47 10.74
CA MET A 213 -18.47 21.12 11.85
C MET A 213 -18.80 19.80 12.55
N VAL A 214 -20.00 19.23 12.36
CA VAL A 214 -20.41 18.00 13.08
C VAL A 214 -19.45 16.85 12.78
N TRP A 215 -19.16 16.60 11.51
CA TRP A 215 -18.29 15.51 11.08
C TRP A 215 -16.82 15.75 11.46
N ILE A 216 -16.35 17.01 11.40
CA ILE A 216 -15.00 17.38 11.83
C ILE A 216 -14.83 17.17 13.34
N VAL A 217 -15.80 17.61 14.15
CA VAL A 217 -15.75 17.44 15.61
C VAL A 217 -15.82 15.97 15.99
N LEU A 218 -16.59 15.15 15.26
CA LEU A 218 -16.65 13.70 15.47
C LEU A 218 -15.39 12.96 14.98
N SER A 219 -14.67 13.50 14.00
CA SER A 219 -13.51 12.85 13.38
C SER A 219 -12.43 12.48 14.40
N PHE A 220 -12.06 13.42 15.28
CA PHE A 220 -10.95 13.25 16.21
C PHE A 220 -11.28 12.26 17.35
N PRO A 221 -12.44 12.35 18.05
CA PRO A 221 -12.84 11.34 19.03
C PRO A 221 -12.96 9.93 18.45
N VAL A 222 -13.49 9.78 17.23
CA VAL A 222 -13.63 8.46 16.59
C VAL A 222 -12.27 7.90 16.16
N ALA A 223 -11.38 8.75 15.63
CA ALA A 223 -10.00 8.37 15.35
C ALA A 223 -9.24 7.97 16.63
N LEU A 224 -9.40 8.72 17.73
CA LEU A 224 -8.79 8.40 19.02
C LEU A 224 -9.34 7.09 19.61
N TYR A 225 -10.64 6.83 19.44
CA TYR A 225 -11.26 5.55 19.81
C TYR A 225 -10.70 4.39 18.96
N CYS A 226 -10.56 4.58 17.65
CA CYS A 226 -9.94 3.59 16.76
C CYS A 226 -8.50 3.26 17.22
N LEU A 227 -7.72 4.30 17.52
CA LEU A 227 -6.36 4.17 18.06
C LEU A 227 -6.35 3.37 19.37
N PHE A 228 -7.20 3.72 20.33
CA PHE A 228 -7.35 3.02 21.60
C PHE A 228 -7.72 1.54 21.41
N TYR A 229 -8.75 1.29 20.59
CA TYR A 229 -9.26 -0.05 20.31
C TYR A 229 -8.18 -0.94 19.69
N LEU A 230 -7.43 -0.43 18.70
CA LEU A 230 -6.38 -1.20 18.04
C LEU A 230 -5.20 -1.50 18.97
N ILE A 231 -4.77 -0.55 19.81
CA ILE A 231 -3.72 -0.80 20.82
C ILE A 231 -4.14 -1.94 21.75
N ILE A 232 -5.41 -2.01 22.16
CA ILE A 232 -5.93 -3.09 23.01
C ILE A 232 -5.97 -4.42 22.25
N ARG A 233 -6.51 -4.43 21.03
CA ARG A 233 -6.70 -5.65 20.23
C ARG A 233 -5.38 -6.26 19.73
N THR A 234 -4.34 -5.45 19.65
CA THR A 234 -3.01 -5.87 19.19
C THR A 234 -2.01 -5.93 20.36
N ALA A 235 -2.49 -6.15 21.59
CA ALA A 235 -1.65 -6.15 22.78
C ALA A 235 -0.47 -7.14 22.71
N ASP A 236 -0.64 -8.29 22.04
CA ASP A 236 0.38 -9.34 21.85
C ASP A 236 1.26 -9.14 20.60
N TRP A 237 1.15 -7.99 19.94
CA TRP A 237 1.96 -7.65 18.78
C TRP A 237 3.21 -6.86 19.23
N PRO A 238 4.33 -6.96 18.49
CA PRO A 238 5.49 -6.11 18.74
C PRO A 238 5.08 -4.64 18.80
N ALA A 239 5.64 -3.87 19.75
CA ALA A 239 5.27 -2.48 19.97
C ALA A 239 5.36 -1.63 18.69
N LEU A 240 6.37 -1.89 17.86
CA LEU A 240 6.55 -1.26 16.55
C LEU A 240 5.32 -1.48 15.66
N THR A 241 4.95 -2.74 15.43
CA THR A 241 3.82 -3.12 14.57
C THR A 241 2.49 -2.62 15.13
N ARG A 242 2.30 -2.72 16.45
CA ARG A 242 1.12 -2.20 17.15
C ARG A 242 0.96 -0.69 16.97
N GLY A 243 2.06 0.06 17.09
CA GLY A 243 2.03 1.51 16.87
C GLY A 243 1.67 1.87 15.44
N LEU A 244 2.29 1.19 14.47
CA LEU A 244 2.03 1.41 13.04
C LEU A 244 0.57 1.16 12.65
N ILE A 245 -0.01 0.01 13.05
CA ILE A 245 -1.39 -0.31 12.70
C ILE A 245 -2.39 0.63 13.38
N SER A 246 -2.14 0.97 14.66
CA SER A 246 -3.05 1.82 15.43
C SER A 246 -3.07 3.25 14.89
N PHE A 247 -1.89 3.82 14.63
CA PHE A 247 -1.78 5.18 14.11
C PHE A 247 -2.28 5.29 12.67
N GLY A 248 -1.82 4.41 11.76
CA GLY A 248 -2.22 4.44 10.35
C GLY A 248 -3.72 4.24 10.14
N SER A 249 -4.36 3.39 10.96
CA SER A 249 -5.82 3.22 10.92
C SER A 249 -6.55 4.44 11.48
N ALA A 250 -6.06 5.02 12.59
CA ALA A 250 -6.69 6.19 13.20
C ALA A 250 -6.62 7.43 12.30
N THR A 251 -5.49 7.68 11.63
CA THR A 251 -5.36 8.77 10.65
C THR A 251 -6.20 8.52 9.40
N SER A 252 -6.38 7.26 8.97
CA SER A 252 -7.29 6.92 7.87
C SER A 252 -8.75 7.21 8.25
N VAL A 253 -9.17 6.83 9.47
CA VAL A 253 -10.49 7.15 10.01
C VAL A 253 -10.69 8.66 10.10
N LEU A 254 -9.68 9.41 10.55
CA LEU A 254 -9.71 10.87 10.59
C LEU A 254 -10.02 11.45 9.19
N GLY A 255 -9.32 11.01 8.16
CA GLY A 255 -9.54 11.48 6.79
C GLY A 255 -10.90 11.07 6.20
N LEU A 256 -11.38 9.85 6.46
CA LEU A 256 -12.70 9.40 6.00
C LEU A 256 -13.84 10.22 6.63
N PHE A 257 -13.70 10.71 7.87
CA PHE A 257 -14.69 11.61 8.45
C PHE A 257 -14.73 12.98 7.75
N HIS A 258 -13.61 13.42 7.16
CA HIS A 258 -13.59 14.62 6.32
C HIS A 258 -14.24 14.35 4.95
N TRP A 259 -14.18 13.12 4.44
CA TRP A 259 -15.01 12.74 3.28
C TRP A 259 -16.51 12.87 3.61
N PHE A 260 -16.95 12.38 4.77
CA PHE A 260 -18.34 12.56 5.20
C PHE A 260 -18.72 14.03 5.41
N GLN A 261 -17.77 14.86 5.86
CA GLN A 261 -17.97 16.30 5.91
C GLN A 261 -18.23 16.87 4.51
N PHE A 262 -17.40 16.54 3.51
CA PHE A 262 -17.59 16.99 2.13
C PHE A 262 -18.91 16.50 1.53
N ILE A 263 -19.32 15.26 1.82
CA ILE A 263 -20.64 14.73 1.41
C ILE A 263 -21.79 15.54 2.04
N ALA A 264 -21.64 15.93 3.31
CA ALA A 264 -22.69 16.65 4.03
C ALA A 264 -22.80 18.13 3.63
N SER A 265 -21.69 18.76 3.25
CA SER A 265 -21.63 20.15 2.83
C SER A 265 -20.57 20.32 1.73
N PRO A 266 -20.88 19.94 0.47
CA PRO A 266 -19.94 20.07 -0.64
C PRO A 266 -19.74 21.55 -1.00
N TRP A 267 -18.55 21.89 -1.47
CA TRP A 267 -18.22 23.21 -1.99
C TRP A 267 -17.94 23.15 -3.50
N GLN A 268 -17.93 24.31 -4.14
CA GLN A 268 -17.52 24.41 -5.54
C GLN A 268 -16.00 24.25 -5.63
N GLN A 269 -15.55 23.41 -6.55
CA GLN A 269 -14.12 23.19 -6.81
C GLN A 269 -13.49 24.42 -7.49
N GLU A 270 -12.19 24.62 -7.33
CA GLU A 270 -11.43 25.69 -7.97
C GLU A 270 -11.47 25.60 -9.50
N SER A 271 -11.61 24.37 -10.02
CA SER A 271 -11.82 24.09 -11.45
C SER A 271 -13.15 24.64 -12.00
N GLY A 272 -14.05 25.10 -11.12
CA GLY A 272 -15.40 25.55 -11.44
C GLY A 272 -16.43 24.43 -11.47
N ARG A 273 -16.02 23.16 -11.31
CA ARG A 273 -16.91 22.00 -11.23
C ARG A 273 -17.80 22.11 -9.99
N VAL A 274 -19.09 21.85 -10.21
CA VAL A 274 -20.12 21.82 -9.17
C VAL A 274 -20.49 20.37 -8.97
N VAL A 275 -20.49 19.92 -7.71
CA VAL A 275 -20.93 18.56 -7.34
C VAL A 275 -22.41 18.41 -7.69
N GLU A 276 -22.73 17.58 -8.68
CA GLU A 276 -24.10 17.38 -9.17
C GLU A 276 -24.78 16.20 -8.45
N SER A 277 -24.04 15.12 -8.21
CA SER A 277 -24.56 13.95 -7.51
C SER A 277 -23.45 13.15 -6.83
N GLN A 278 -23.70 12.67 -5.61
CA GLN A 278 -22.74 11.86 -4.83
C GLN A 278 -23.23 10.41 -4.68
N PRO A 279 -23.17 9.59 -5.74
CA PRO A 279 -23.64 8.21 -5.68
C PRO A 279 -22.70 7.35 -4.84
N LEU A 280 -23.24 6.72 -3.80
CA LEU A 280 -22.47 5.81 -2.93
C LEU A 280 -22.42 4.36 -3.44
N TRP A 281 -23.27 4.01 -4.42
CA TRP A 281 -23.34 2.64 -4.96
C TRP A 281 -22.06 2.16 -5.68
N PRO A 282 -21.23 3.00 -6.35
CA PRO A 282 -19.98 2.55 -6.97
C PRO A 282 -19.04 1.90 -5.96
N ALA A 283 -18.97 2.43 -4.74
CA ALA A 283 -18.16 1.86 -3.67
C ALA A 283 -18.60 0.42 -3.32
N LEU A 284 -19.89 0.10 -3.41
CA LEU A 284 -20.39 -1.26 -3.17
C LEU A 284 -19.92 -2.25 -4.23
N LEU A 285 -19.85 -1.85 -5.50
CA LEU A 285 -19.34 -2.73 -6.56
C LEU A 285 -17.82 -2.88 -6.47
N VAL A 286 -17.12 -1.75 -6.39
CA VAL A 286 -15.67 -1.71 -6.49
C VAL A 286 -14.99 -2.28 -5.24
N LEU A 287 -15.58 -2.12 -4.05
CA LEU A 287 -15.06 -2.75 -2.83
C LEU A 287 -15.69 -4.14 -2.58
N GLY A 288 -16.97 -4.31 -2.94
CA GLY A 288 -17.72 -5.53 -2.65
C GLY A 288 -17.30 -6.72 -3.50
N LEU A 289 -17.16 -6.55 -4.82
CA LEU A 289 -16.78 -7.66 -5.70
C LEU A 289 -15.38 -8.20 -5.38
N PRO A 290 -14.32 -7.38 -5.21
CA PRO A 290 -13.02 -7.86 -4.74
C PRO A 290 -13.09 -8.52 -3.36
N ALA A 291 -13.88 -7.97 -2.43
CA ALA A 291 -14.04 -8.57 -1.11
C ALA A 291 -14.64 -9.98 -1.19
N LEU A 292 -15.62 -10.23 -2.07
CA LEU A 292 -16.18 -11.56 -2.30
C LEU A 292 -15.12 -12.54 -2.82
N VAL A 293 -14.27 -12.11 -3.75
CA VAL A 293 -13.14 -12.91 -4.24
C VAL A 293 -12.15 -13.23 -3.10
N CYS A 294 -11.80 -12.24 -2.27
CA CYS A 294 -10.94 -12.45 -1.12
C CYS A 294 -11.57 -13.41 -0.08
N VAL A 295 -12.88 -13.32 0.16
CA VAL A 295 -13.60 -14.26 1.03
C VAL A 295 -13.54 -15.69 0.47
N TYR A 296 -13.69 -15.85 -0.84
CA TYR A 296 -13.55 -17.15 -1.50
C TYR A 296 -12.14 -17.72 -1.33
N LEU A 297 -11.09 -16.93 -1.63
CA LEU A 297 -9.69 -17.34 -1.48
C LEU A 297 -9.34 -17.67 -0.03
N TYR A 298 -9.78 -16.84 0.92
CA TYR A 298 -9.60 -17.10 2.35
C TYR A 298 -10.26 -18.41 2.77
N ARG A 299 -11.51 -18.66 2.36
CA ARG A 299 -12.21 -19.92 2.66
C ARG A 299 -11.51 -21.13 2.07
N TYR A 300 -10.92 -20.98 0.89
CA TYR A 300 -10.16 -22.04 0.22
C TYR A 300 -8.85 -22.38 0.94
N GLY A 301 -8.14 -21.38 1.48
CA GLY A 301 -6.82 -21.56 2.12
C GLY A 301 -6.80 -21.68 3.64
N LYS A 302 -7.90 -21.34 4.35
CA LYS A 302 -7.89 -21.14 5.82
C LYS A 302 -7.45 -22.38 6.61
N ASP A 303 -7.80 -23.59 6.14
CA ASP A 303 -7.58 -24.81 6.93
C ASP A 303 -6.10 -25.20 6.88
N ASP A 304 -5.47 -25.11 5.71
CA ASP A 304 -4.03 -25.32 5.55
C ASP A 304 -3.22 -24.19 6.21
N ALA A 305 -3.72 -22.95 6.19
CA ALA A 305 -3.11 -21.85 6.93
C ALA A 305 -3.15 -22.07 8.46
N ARG A 306 -4.23 -22.67 8.98
CA ARG A 306 -4.33 -23.05 10.40
C ARG A 306 -3.39 -24.20 10.74
N HIS A 307 -3.30 -25.22 9.88
CA HIS A 307 -2.36 -26.31 10.06
C HIS A 307 -0.91 -25.80 10.05
N MET A 308 -0.58 -24.88 9.13
CA MET A 308 0.75 -24.27 9.11
C MET A 308 1.07 -23.52 10.40
N LYS A 309 0.10 -22.84 11.03
CA LYS A 309 0.31 -22.16 12.32
C LYS A 309 0.59 -23.10 13.50
N LEU A 310 0.24 -24.38 13.37
CA LEU A 310 0.60 -25.42 14.35
C LEU A 310 2.01 -25.97 14.11
N THR A 311 2.66 -25.56 13.03
CA THR A 311 4.05 -25.86 12.73
C THR A 311 4.92 -24.63 13.00
N ASP A 312 6.24 -24.82 13.13
CA ASP A 312 7.19 -23.72 13.27
C ASP A 312 7.56 -23.04 11.93
N TYR A 313 6.84 -23.38 10.84
CA TYR A 313 7.11 -22.90 9.48
C TYR A 313 6.16 -21.78 9.04
N GLN A 314 6.64 -20.98 8.10
CA GLN A 314 5.85 -19.95 7.44
C GLN A 314 5.52 -20.35 6.00
N PRO A 315 4.29 -20.08 5.51
CA PRO A 315 3.91 -20.42 4.14
C PRO A 315 4.86 -19.81 3.10
N GLY A 316 5.44 -20.64 2.23
CA GLY A 316 6.33 -20.24 1.14
C GLY A 316 7.72 -19.78 1.57
N VAL A 317 8.11 -19.96 2.84
CA VAL A 317 9.45 -19.64 3.34
C VAL A 317 10.16 -20.94 3.72
N LEU A 318 11.41 -21.10 3.26
CA LEU A 318 12.23 -22.27 3.56
C LEU A 318 12.74 -22.27 5.01
N PRO A 319 13.02 -23.47 5.58
CA PRO A 319 13.64 -23.59 6.90
C PRO A 319 15.00 -22.88 7.01
N HIS A 320 15.43 -22.63 8.25
CA HIS A 320 16.65 -21.86 8.48
C HIS A 320 17.89 -22.59 7.97
N GLY A 321 18.71 -21.90 7.18
CA GLY A 321 20.00 -22.43 6.70
C GLY A 321 19.89 -23.24 5.40
N ILE A 322 18.68 -23.54 4.92
CA ILE A 322 18.47 -24.26 3.67
C ILE A 322 18.40 -23.27 2.51
N SER A 323 19.21 -23.48 1.47
CA SER A 323 19.20 -22.66 0.28
C SER A 323 18.06 -23.05 -0.67
N LEU A 324 17.59 -22.10 -1.48
CA LEU A 324 16.57 -22.40 -2.50
C LEU A 324 17.06 -23.46 -3.50
N LYS A 325 18.33 -23.35 -3.90
CA LYS A 325 18.95 -24.27 -4.87
C LYS A 325 18.97 -25.70 -4.35
N SER A 326 19.43 -25.91 -3.12
CA SER A 326 19.46 -27.24 -2.51
C SER A 326 18.06 -27.83 -2.37
N TRP A 327 17.06 -26.99 -2.03
CA TRP A 327 15.67 -27.42 -1.91
C TRP A 327 15.08 -27.93 -3.23
N GLU A 328 15.32 -27.19 -4.32
CA GLU A 328 14.88 -27.58 -5.66
C GLU A 328 15.57 -28.87 -6.14
N GLU A 329 16.87 -29.02 -5.87
CA GLU A 329 17.65 -30.23 -6.20
C GLU A 329 17.17 -31.48 -5.44
N ALA A 330 16.61 -31.30 -4.23
CA ALA A 330 16.06 -32.41 -3.45
C ALA A 330 14.77 -33.00 -4.04
N GLY A 331 14.03 -32.24 -4.86
CA GLY A 331 12.85 -32.70 -5.60
C GLY A 331 11.82 -33.44 -4.73
N ASP A 332 11.48 -34.66 -5.11
CA ASP A 332 10.44 -35.46 -4.42
C ASP A 332 10.77 -35.78 -2.94
N LYS A 333 12.04 -35.65 -2.52
CA LYS A 333 12.44 -35.90 -1.12
C LYS A 333 11.79 -34.91 -0.14
N VAL A 334 11.50 -33.68 -0.60
CA VAL A 334 10.86 -32.64 0.23
C VAL A 334 9.33 -32.62 0.10
N ALA A 335 8.73 -33.49 -0.72
CA ALA A 335 7.29 -33.50 -0.96
C ALA A 335 6.45 -33.78 0.30
N GLN A 336 7.03 -34.46 1.30
CA GLN A 336 6.38 -34.72 2.59
C GLN A 336 6.55 -33.57 3.60
N HIS A 337 7.36 -32.55 3.28
CA HIS A 337 7.61 -31.44 4.17
C HIS A 337 6.38 -30.53 4.28
N PRO A 338 6.03 -30.00 5.48
CA PRO A 338 4.88 -29.11 5.65
C PRO A 338 4.89 -27.90 4.72
N VAL A 339 6.07 -27.34 4.45
CA VAL A 339 6.25 -26.23 3.49
C VAL A 339 5.76 -26.61 2.09
N GLU A 340 6.01 -27.82 1.59
CA GLU A 340 5.49 -28.19 0.26
C GLU A 340 4.02 -28.59 0.28
N GLN A 341 3.59 -29.30 1.31
CA GLN A 341 2.21 -29.79 1.38
C GLN A 341 1.19 -28.67 1.59
N LEU A 342 1.51 -27.71 2.47
CA LEU A 342 0.53 -26.75 2.97
C LEU A 342 0.70 -25.34 2.39
N SER A 343 1.91 -24.94 1.96
CA SER A 343 2.16 -23.53 1.61
C SER A 343 1.27 -23.02 0.48
N ARG A 344 1.01 -23.83 -0.56
CA ARG A 344 0.27 -23.36 -1.73
C ARG A 344 -1.13 -22.84 -1.35
N ARG A 345 -1.86 -23.65 -0.59
CA ARG A 345 -3.21 -23.29 -0.13
C ARG A 345 -3.18 -22.32 1.04
N ALA A 346 -2.25 -22.50 1.98
CA ALA A 346 -2.09 -21.57 3.10
C ALA A 346 -1.84 -20.13 2.63
N LEU A 347 -1.08 -19.93 1.55
CA LEU A 347 -0.82 -18.62 0.97
C LEU A 347 -2.06 -17.94 0.41
N MET A 348 -3.05 -18.69 -0.06
CA MET A 348 -4.32 -18.11 -0.56
C MET A 348 -5.12 -17.40 0.54
N ALA A 349 -4.92 -17.79 1.81
CA ALA A 349 -5.52 -17.13 2.97
C ALA A 349 -4.57 -16.12 3.65
N ASN A 350 -3.36 -15.93 3.12
CA ASN A 350 -2.38 -15.01 3.68
C ASN A 350 -2.74 -13.55 3.33
N PRO A 351 -2.59 -12.59 4.27
CA PRO A 351 -2.89 -11.18 4.00
C PRO A 351 -2.14 -10.60 2.80
N MET A 352 -0.93 -11.08 2.50
CA MET A 352 -0.18 -10.64 1.33
C MET A 352 -0.94 -10.90 0.02
N VAL A 353 -1.43 -12.13 -0.18
CA VAL A 353 -2.17 -12.53 -1.39
C VAL A 353 -3.52 -11.85 -1.42
N LEU A 354 -4.25 -11.87 -0.31
CA LEU A 354 -5.57 -11.27 -0.23
C LEU A 354 -5.54 -9.78 -0.53
N ALA A 355 -4.54 -9.06 -0.01
CA ALA A 355 -4.41 -7.62 -0.25
C ALA A 355 -4.04 -7.34 -1.72
N MET A 356 -3.11 -8.10 -2.33
CA MET A 356 -2.78 -7.92 -3.76
C MET A 356 -4.00 -8.12 -4.66
N VAL A 357 -4.75 -9.20 -4.43
CA VAL A 357 -5.99 -9.50 -5.16
C VAL A 357 -7.00 -8.38 -4.98
N PHE A 358 -7.23 -7.97 -3.73
CA PHE A 358 -8.16 -6.89 -3.43
C PHE A 358 -7.77 -5.59 -4.15
N GLY A 359 -6.50 -5.17 -4.03
CA GLY A 359 -6.02 -3.92 -4.60
C GLY A 359 -6.09 -3.86 -6.12
N GLN A 360 -5.64 -4.91 -6.82
CA GLN A 360 -5.64 -4.91 -8.29
C GLN A 360 -7.05 -5.02 -8.88
N LEU A 361 -7.94 -5.78 -8.25
CA LEU A 361 -9.34 -5.84 -8.68
C LEU A 361 -10.08 -4.54 -8.36
N CYS A 362 -9.83 -3.96 -7.19
CA CYS A 362 -10.37 -2.65 -6.80
C CYS A 362 -10.00 -1.59 -7.84
N ASP A 363 -8.73 -1.54 -8.27
CA ASP A 363 -8.26 -0.65 -9.34
C ASP A 363 -9.00 -0.91 -10.66
N GLY A 364 -8.99 -2.15 -11.14
CA GLY A 364 -9.64 -2.50 -12.40
C GLY A 364 -11.13 -2.17 -12.43
N PHE A 365 -11.86 -2.46 -11.34
CA PHE A 365 -13.28 -2.11 -11.24
C PHE A 365 -13.50 -0.60 -11.06
N ALA A 366 -12.64 0.12 -10.34
CA ALA A 366 -12.75 1.57 -10.17
C ALA A 366 -12.62 2.28 -11.52
N THR A 367 -11.58 1.94 -12.31
CA THR A 367 -11.34 2.49 -13.63
C THR A 367 -12.48 2.13 -14.60
N MET A 368 -12.95 0.89 -14.58
CA MET A 368 -14.09 0.46 -15.40
C MET A 368 -15.34 1.28 -15.09
N VAL A 369 -15.71 1.38 -13.82
CA VAL A 369 -16.89 2.15 -13.40
C VAL A 369 -16.70 3.64 -13.73
N GLY A 370 -15.53 4.20 -13.47
CA GLY A 370 -15.27 5.62 -13.72
C GLY A 370 -15.35 6.02 -15.19
N ILE A 371 -14.76 5.23 -16.09
CA ILE A 371 -14.71 5.56 -17.51
C ILE A 371 -16.02 5.18 -18.21
N ASP A 372 -16.47 3.92 -18.05
CA ASP A 372 -17.62 3.41 -18.81
C ASP A 372 -18.96 3.93 -18.29
N LEU A 373 -19.08 4.27 -16.99
CA LEU A 373 -20.35 4.71 -16.37
C LEU A 373 -20.40 6.19 -15.97
N PHE A 374 -19.25 6.81 -15.66
CA PHE A 374 -19.18 8.20 -15.19
C PHE A 374 -18.47 9.15 -16.16
N GLY A 375 -17.90 8.65 -17.26
CA GLY A 375 -17.27 9.49 -18.27
C GLY A 375 -15.91 10.09 -17.90
N TYR A 376 -15.24 9.58 -16.86
CA TYR A 376 -13.88 10.03 -16.50
C TYR A 376 -12.84 9.64 -17.57
N GLY A 377 -11.72 10.34 -17.59
CA GLY A 377 -10.58 10.05 -18.47
C GLY A 377 -9.46 9.29 -17.76
N GLU A 378 -8.74 8.43 -18.50
CA GLU A 378 -7.54 7.74 -18.02
C GLU A 378 -6.31 8.65 -18.14
N LYS A 379 -5.43 8.65 -17.12
CA LYS A 379 -4.25 9.52 -17.05
C LYS A 379 -2.95 8.79 -17.39
N HIS A 380 -2.92 7.46 -17.30
CA HIS A 380 -1.74 6.66 -17.55
C HIS A 380 -1.65 6.17 -18.99
N PRO A 381 -0.53 6.40 -19.71
CA PRO A 381 -0.40 6.02 -21.12
C PRO A 381 -0.63 4.52 -21.40
N VAL A 382 -0.19 3.66 -20.47
CA VAL A 382 -0.32 2.20 -20.63
C VAL A 382 -1.75 1.74 -20.42
N SER A 383 -2.44 2.30 -19.42
CA SER A 383 -3.85 2.01 -19.15
C SER A 383 -4.73 2.51 -20.30
N ASP A 384 -4.47 3.72 -20.80
CA ASP A 384 -5.20 4.31 -21.92
C ASP A 384 -5.08 3.43 -23.17
N ALA A 385 -3.88 2.94 -23.50
CA ALA A 385 -3.69 2.03 -24.63
C ALA A 385 -4.54 0.74 -24.53
N VAL A 386 -4.71 0.18 -23.33
CA VAL A 386 -5.57 -1.00 -23.10
C VAL A 386 -7.03 -0.64 -23.30
N ILE A 387 -7.46 0.53 -22.82
CA ILE A 387 -8.84 1.00 -22.94
C ILE A 387 -9.19 1.29 -24.40
N GLN A 388 -8.31 1.96 -25.16
CA GLN A 388 -8.51 2.22 -26.59
C GLN A 388 -8.66 0.93 -27.39
N PHE A 389 -7.88 -0.10 -27.07
CA PHE A 389 -8.05 -1.42 -27.67
C PHE A 389 -9.39 -2.07 -27.27
N GLY A 390 -9.83 -1.90 -26.02
CA GLY A 390 -11.13 -2.32 -25.53
C GLY A 390 -12.29 -1.67 -26.29
N ILE A 391 -12.20 -0.37 -26.57
CA ILE A 391 -13.18 0.39 -27.37
C ILE A 391 -13.31 -0.22 -28.77
N GLY A 392 -12.19 -0.43 -29.47
CA GLY A 392 -12.21 -1.04 -30.80
C GLY A 392 -12.80 -2.45 -30.82
N LEU A 393 -12.59 -3.23 -29.76
CA LEU A 393 -13.17 -4.57 -29.63
C LEU A 393 -14.68 -4.50 -29.33
N ALA A 394 -15.11 -3.57 -28.47
CA ALA A 394 -16.53 -3.33 -28.19
C ALA A 394 -17.29 -2.90 -29.45
N GLU A 395 -16.72 -2.00 -30.26
CA GLU A 395 -17.26 -1.62 -31.57
C GLU A 395 -17.40 -2.82 -32.50
N SER A 396 -16.38 -3.67 -32.57
CA SER A 396 -16.41 -4.87 -33.43
C SER A 396 -17.45 -5.91 -33.00
N MET A 397 -17.78 -5.94 -31.70
CA MET A 397 -18.73 -6.89 -31.10
C MET A 397 -20.15 -6.31 -30.99
N GLY A 398 -20.36 -5.03 -31.28
CA GLY A 398 -21.64 -4.35 -31.11
C GLY A 398 -22.07 -4.25 -29.64
N ILE A 399 -21.11 -4.00 -28.74
CA ILE A 399 -21.39 -3.82 -27.31
C ILE A 399 -21.80 -2.37 -27.08
N ASP A 400 -23.06 -2.16 -26.70
CA ASP A 400 -23.58 -0.84 -26.33
C ASP A 400 -23.13 -0.45 -24.90
N PRO A 401 -23.05 0.86 -24.59
CA PRO A 401 -22.79 1.35 -23.24
C PRO A 401 -23.79 0.78 -22.22
N LEU A 402 -23.30 0.36 -21.05
CA LEU A 402 -24.13 -0.16 -19.96
C LEU A 402 -25.03 0.91 -19.31
N MET A 403 -24.68 2.19 -19.45
CA MET A 403 -25.44 3.36 -19.03
C MET A 403 -25.25 4.50 -20.04
N GLU A 404 -26.08 5.54 -19.96
CA GLU A 404 -25.84 6.81 -20.67
C GLU A 404 -24.54 7.45 -20.17
N SER A 405 -23.43 7.11 -20.84
CA SER A 405 -22.11 7.69 -20.65
C SER A 405 -21.67 8.35 -21.94
N ASN A 406 -20.96 9.48 -21.83
CA ASN A 406 -20.38 10.17 -22.99
C ASN A 406 -19.19 9.41 -23.58
N ASN A 407 -18.63 8.42 -22.87
CA ASN A 407 -17.49 7.63 -23.31
C ASN A 407 -17.93 6.28 -23.90
N PRO A 408 -17.27 5.82 -24.99
CA PRO A 408 -17.51 4.50 -25.53
C PRO A 408 -17.07 3.39 -24.54
N PRO A 409 -17.76 2.24 -24.49
CA PRO A 409 -17.48 1.19 -23.54
C PRO A 409 -16.18 0.46 -23.89
N GLY A 410 -15.17 0.55 -23.04
CA GLY A 410 -13.88 -0.11 -23.28
C GLY A 410 -13.04 -0.38 -22.04
N ALA A 411 -13.34 0.28 -20.91
CA ALA A 411 -12.59 0.10 -19.68
C ALA A 411 -12.88 -1.25 -18.99
N TRP A 412 -13.96 -1.94 -19.35
CA TRP A 412 -14.19 -3.34 -18.97
C TRP A 412 -13.02 -4.27 -19.35
N LEU A 413 -12.31 -4.02 -20.46
CA LEU A 413 -11.15 -4.81 -20.84
C LEU A 413 -10.00 -4.60 -19.86
N PHE A 414 -9.81 -3.37 -19.37
CA PHE A 414 -8.80 -3.06 -18.36
C PHE A 414 -9.04 -3.86 -17.06
N ALA A 415 -10.30 -3.95 -16.61
CA ALA A 415 -10.66 -4.78 -15.45
C ALA A 415 -10.30 -6.27 -15.66
N ILE A 416 -10.55 -6.82 -16.86
CA ILE A 416 -10.19 -8.20 -17.20
C ILE A 416 -8.67 -8.39 -17.22
N VAL A 417 -7.93 -7.45 -17.83
CA VAL A 417 -6.46 -7.49 -17.87
C VAL A 417 -5.88 -7.45 -16.46
N LYS A 418 -6.41 -6.58 -15.58
CA LYS A 418 -6.02 -6.52 -14.16
C LYS A 418 -6.34 -7.81 -13.42
N ALA A 419 -7.49 -8.41 -13.65
CA ALA A 419 -7.87 -9.69 -13.06
C ALA A 419 -6.94 -10.84 -13.50
N PHE A 420 -6.58 -10.90 -14.79
CA PHE A 420 -5.63 -11.89 -15.31
C PHE A 420 -4.23 -11.65 -14.76
N LEU A 421 -3.78 -10.39 -14.73
CA LEU A 421 -2.47 -9.99 -14.20
C LEU A 421 -2.34 -10.42 -12.73
N VAL A 422 -3.33 -10.12 -11.90
CA VAL A 422 -3.27 -10.49 -10.48
C VAL A 422 -3.37 -12.01 -10.29
N ALA A 423 -4.16 -12.72 -11.10
CA ALA A 423 -4.19 -14.17 -11.08
C ALA A 423 -2.81 -14.78 -11.42
N ALA A 424 -2.11 -14.24 -12.43
CA ALA A 424 -0.77 -14.67 -12.81
C ALA A 424 0.27 -14.36 -11.70
N ILE A 425 0.22 -13.16 -11.12
CA ILE A 425 1.09 -12.78 -9.99
C ILE A 425 0.86 -13.70 -8.79
N VAL A 426 -0.40 -13.97 -8.43
CA VAL A 426 -0.74 -14.87 -7.33
C VAL A 426 -0.27 -16.29 -7.62
N TRP A 427 -0.47 -16.80 -8.83
CA TRP A 427 0.02 -18.12 -9.23
C TRP A 427 1.53 -18.24 -9.05
N LEU A 428 2.31 -17.27 -9.55
CA LEU A 428 3.76 -17.22 -9.34
C LEU A 428 4.12 -17.12 -7.86
N PHE A 429 3.45 -16.25 -7.11
CA PHE A 429 3.74 -16.00 -5.70
C PHE A 429 3.46 -17.20 -4.78
N VAL A 430 2.46 -18.01 -5.14
CA VAL A 430 2.08 -19.21 -4.39
C VAL A 430 2.98 -20.41 -4.74
N GLU A 431 3.51 -20.45 -5.95
CA GLU A 431 4.45 -21.49 -6.39
C GLU A 431 5.87 -21.23 -5.89
N MET A 432 6.30 -19.98 -5.86
CA MET A 432 7.63 -19.61 -5.43
C MET A 432 7.90 -19.94 -3.95
N ARG A 433 9.11 -20.44 -3.68
CA ARG A 433 9.68 -20.55 -2.34
C ARG A 433 10.78 -19.52 -2.18
N VAL A 434 10.87 -18.93 -1.00
CA VAL A 434 11.90 -17.93 -0.70
C VAL A 434 12.73 -18.35 0.50
N GLU A 435 13.99 -17.97 0.48
CA GLU A 435 14.88 -18.13 1.63
C GLU A 435 14.44 -17.19 2.76
N ARG A 436 14.76 -17.54 4.02
CA ARG A 436 14.40 -16.71 5.18
C ARG A 436 14.93 -15.28 5.08
N ARG A 437 16.10 -15.05 4.48
CA ARG A 437 16.63 -13.70 4.26
C ARG A 437 15.80 -12.84 3.29
N GLN A 438 14.96 -13.47 2.45
CA GLN A 438 14.16 -12.81 1.42
C GLN A 438 12.73 -12.49 1.88
N MET A 439 12.38 -12.74 3.16
CA MET A 439 11.04 -12.42 3.69
C MET A 439 10.67 -10.94 3.51
N HIS A 440 11.61 -10.02 3.78
CA HIS A 440 11.40 -8.59 3.59
C HIS A 440 11.22 -8.21 2.11
N LEU A 441 11.99 -8.82 1.21
CA LEU A 441 11.85 -8.61 -0.23
C LEU A 441 10.45 -9.01 -0.67
N ARG A 442 9.98 -10.18 -0.22
CA ARG A 442 8.64 -10.69 -0.52
C ARG A 442 7.55 -9.71 -0.06
N MET A 443 7.63 -9.23 1.18
CA MET A 443 6.68 -8.24 1.72
C MET A 443 6.70 -6.92 0.95
N LEU A 444 7.89 -6.42 0.59
CA LEU A 444 8.05 -5.15 -0.13
C LEU A 444 7.60 -5.21 -1.58
N ILE A 445 7.78 -6.35 -2.27
CA ILE A 445 7.19 -6.57 -3.60
C ILE A 445 5.67 -6.50 -3.51
N VAL A 446 5.07 -7.17 -2.52
CA VAL A 446 3.62 -7.10 -2.29
C VAL A 446 3.17 -5.66 -2.02
N LEU A 447 3.92 -4.92 -1.20
CA LEU A 447 3.63 -3.52 -0.92
C LEU A 447 3.71 -2.65 -2.19
N ALA A 448 4.68 -2.89 -3.07
CA ALA A 448 4.79 -2.18 -4.34
C ALA A 448 3.58 -2.49 -5.25
N VAL A 449 3.16 -3.76 -5.33
CA VAL A 449 1.94 -4.17 -6.08
C VAL A 449 0.69 -3.54 -5.48
N LEU A 450 0.62 -3.37 -4.15
CA LEU A 450 -0.48 -2.68 -3.49
C LEU A 450 -0.51 -1.18 -3.80
N ILE A 451 0.65 -0.51 -3.80
CA ILE A 451 0.74 0.92 -4.12
C ILE A 451 0.28 1.18 -5.56
N VAL A 452 0.56 0.27 -6.50
CA VAL A 452 0.17 0.41 -7.92
C VAL A 452 -1.28 -0.04 -8.20
N GLY A 453 -1.96 -0.68 -7.25
CA GLY A 453 -3.36 -1.14 -7.43
C GLY A 453 -4.32 -0.55 -6.40
N LEU A 454 -4.11 -0.86 -5.12
CA LEU A 454 -5.02 -0.42 -4.06
C LEU A 454 -5.08 1.10 -3.93
N ALA A 455 -3.95 1.79 -4.01
CA ALA A 455 -3.92 3.25 -3.86
C ALA A 455 -4.70 3.98 -4.99
N PRO A 456 -4.45 3.73 -6.29
CA PRO A 456 -5.25 4.32 -7.36
C PRO A 456 -6.73 3.87 -7.28
N GLY A 457 -7.00 2.58 -7.05
CA GLY A 457 -8.39 2.10 -6.91
C GLY A 457 -9.19 2.78 -5.79
N LEU A 458 -8.59 2.99 -4.61
CA LEU A 458 -9.26 3.71 -3.51
C LEU A 458 -9.42 5.21 -3.82
N ARG A 459 -8.46 5.82 -4.51
CA ARG A 459 -8.54 7.22 -4.94
C ARG A 459 -9.68 7.40 -5.93
N ASP A 460 -9.75 6.56 -6.96
CA ASP A 460 -10.78 6.63 -8.00
C ASP A 460 -12.18 6.39 -7.43
N ILE A 461 -12.36 5.46 -6.48
CA ILE A 461 -13.62 5.32 -5.77
C ILE A 461 -13.97 6.59 -4.99
N GLY A 462 -13.00 7.17 -4.29
CA GLY A 462 -13.21 8.43 -3.57
C GLY A 462 -13.71 9.52 -4.52
N ARG A 463 -13.02 9.71 -5.65
CA ARG A 463 -13.41 10.64 -6.71
C ARG A 463 -14.82 10.39 -7.24
N LEU A 464 -15.16 9.13 -7.49
CA LEU A 464 -16.50 8.72 -7.94
C LEU A 464 -17.59 9.02 -6.89
N THR A 465 -17.30 8.78 -5.61
CA THR A 465 -18.27 9.00 -4.53
C THR A 465 -18.46 10.46 -4.17
N LEU A 466 -17.42 11.27 -4.32
CA LEU A 466 -17.43 12.70 -4.01
C LEU A 466 -17.76 13.57 -5.23
N ASP A 467 -17.74 13.00 -6.44
CA ASP A 467 -17.97 13.68 -7.73
C ASP A 467 -16.89 14.73 -8.06
N VAL A 468 -15.62 14.33 -7.91
CA VAL A 468 -14.43 15.22 -8.04
C VAL A 468 -13.41 14.77 -9.08
#